data_AF-A0A0B1SDY6-F1
#
_entry.id   AF-A0A0B1SDY6-F1
#
_cell.length_a   1.000
_cell.length_b   1.000
_cell.length_c   1.000
_cell.angle_alpha   90.00
_cell.angle_beta   90.00
_cell.angle_gamma   90.00
#
_symmetry.space_group_name_H-M   'P 1'
#
loop_
_entity.id
_entity.type
_entity.pdbx_description
1 polymer ?
#
loop_
_entity_poly.entity_id
_entity_poly.type
_entity_poly.pdbx_seq_one_letter_code
_entity_poly.pdbx_strand_id
1 'polypeptide(L)'
;KCSNATINKIQKPYTCTFSLPLSPGCRFIFGDVDLQGYDESLDQIEVIYGTLILDGTNMTSFPKLPNLRRLVQNPGKPLLVVENNQQLTDMKALYNTTLDIDDIKNAVRISGNPKLCKTKRRQTRLLSSNISTISTSAVSFSRKAKPKLKTHFDFCADFESKN
;
A
#
# COMPACT_ATOMS: atom_id res chain seq x y z
N LYS A 1 3.91 30.06 -9.38
CA LYS A 1 3.57 28.86 -8.59
C LYS A 1 2.05 28.79 -8.49
N CYS A 2 1.41 27.76 -9.03
CA CYS A 2 -0.05 27.61 -8.88
C CYS A 2 -0.39 27.35 -7.41
N SER A 3 -1.51 27.90 -6.93
CA SER A 3 -1.98 27.63 -5.57
C SER A 3 -2.47 26.17 -5.48
N ASN A 4 -2.25 25.51 -4.34
CA ASN A 4 -2.72 24.14 -4.12
C ASN A 4 -4.26 24.02 -4.29
N ALA A 5 -5.00 25.09 -4.04
CA ALA A 5 -6.45 25.16 -4.26
C ALA A 5 -6.85 25.15 -5.75
N THR A 6 -5.98 25.62 -6.64
CA THR A 6 -6.21 25.61 -8.10
C THR A 6 -5.96 24.22 -8.69
N ILE A 7 -5.01 23.45 -8.14
CA ILE A 7 -4.70 22.08 -8.60
C ILE A 7 -5.88 21.13 -8.37
N ASN A 8 -6.60 21.30 -7.27
CA ASN A 8 -7.77 20.47 -6.93
C ASN A 8 -9.01 20.76 -7.83
N LYS A 9 -8.98 21.84 -8.63
CA LYS A 9 -10.05 22.18 -9.59
C LYS A 9 -9.77 21.65 -11.00
N ILE A 10 -8.62 21.03 -11.24
CA ILE A 10 -8.30 20.41 -12.52
C ILE A 10 -9.08 19.09 -12.59
N GLN A 11 -10.00 18.99 -13.55
CA GLN A 11 -10.67 17.72 -13.84
C GLN A 11 -9.59 16.67 -14.13
N LYS A 12 -9.59 15.56 -13.39
CA LYS A 12 -8.73 14.42 -13.72
C LYS A 12 -9.43 13.67 -14.85
N PRO A 13 -8.99 13.80 -16.11
CA PRO A 13 -9.56 13.00 -17.18
C PRO A 13 -9.39 11.52 -16.83
N TYR A 14 -10.25 10.65 -17.35
CA TYR A 14 -10.20 9.20 -17.09
C TYR A 14 -10.58 8.79 -15.65
N THR A 15 -11.29 9.68 -14.95
CA THR A 15 -11.90 9.37 -13.65
C THR A 15 -13.21 8.62 -13.84
N CYS A 16 -13.41 7.59 -13.02
CA CYS A 16 -14.52 6.65 -13.09
C CYS A 16 -15.03 6.35 -11.68
N THR A 17 -16.33 6.06 -11.60
CA THR A 17 -16.93 5.41 -10.42
C THR A 17 -16.61 3.93 -10.50
N PHE A 18 -16.35 3.29 -9.35
CA PHE A 18 -16.10 1.86 -9.30
C PHE A 18 -17.38 1.08 -9.63
N SER A 19 -17.35 0.32 -10.73
CA SER A 19 -18.38 -0.63 -11.14
C SER A 19 -17.73 -1.70 -12.02
N LEU A 20 -18.12 -2.96 -11.86
CA LEU A 20 -17.60 -4.04 -12.68
C LEU A 20 -18.62 -4.41 -13.78
N PRO A 21 -18.20 -4.58 -15.05
CA PRO A 21 -16.86 -4.26 -15.58
C PRO A 21 -16.61 -2.75 -15.64
N LEU A 22 -15.34 -2.33 -15.54
CA LEU A 22 -14.97 -0.92 -15.63
C LEU A 22 -15.07 -0.40 -17.05
N SER A 23 -15.56 0.82 -17.19
CA SER A 23 -15.61 1.53 -18.47
C SER A 23 -14.21 1.60 -19.11
N PRO A 24 -14.10 1.42 -20.44
CA PRO A 24 -12.82 1.53 -21.13
C PRO A 24 -12.18 2.91 -20.93
N GLY A 25 -10.87 2.92 -20.64
CA GLY A 25 -10.11 4.13 -20.39
C GLY A 25 -10.23 4.66 -18.95
N CYS A 26 -10.78 3.88 -18.03
CA CYS A 26 -10.83 4.19 -16.59
C CYS A 26 -9.44 4.02 -15.96
N ARG A 27 -8.85 5.13 -15.49
CA ARG A 27 -7.50 5.15 -14.91
C ARG A 27 -7.46 5.61 -13.45
N PHE A 28 -8.45 6.41 -13.04
CA PHE A 28 -8.52 6.97 -11.69
C PHE A 28 -9.85 6.61 -11.05
N ILE A 29 -9.78 5.94 -9.90
CA ILE A 29 -10.98 5.63 -9.11
C ILE A 29 -11.01 6.51 -7.86
N PHE A 30 -12.16 7.10 -7.58
CA PHE A 30 -12.48 7.70 -6.29
C PHE A 30 -13.51 6.82 -5.59
N GLY A 31 -13.07 6.11 -4.56
CA GLY A 31 -13.88 5.11 -3.90
C GLY A 31 -13.08 3.86 -3.54
N ASP A 32 -13.78 2.93 -2.92
CA ASP A 32 -13.22 1.69 -2.45
C ASP A 32 -13.34 0.63 -3.56
N VAL A 33 -12.28 -0.16 -3.76
CA VAL A 33 -12.16 -1.16 -4.83
C VAL A 33 -12.11 -2.54 -4.19
N ASP A 34 -13.10 -3.37 -4.50
CA ASP A 34 -13.19 -4.76 -4.06
C ASP A 34 -12.60 -5.70 -5.12
N LEU A 35 -11.67 -6.56 -4.69
CA LEU A 35 -11.00 -7.54 -5.52
C LEU A 35 -11.62 -8.95 -5.46
N GLN A 36 -12.68 -9.17 -4.68
CA GLN A 36 -13.36 -10.47 -4.58
C GLN A 36 -13.86 -10.96 -5.95
N GLY A 37 -14.38 -10.04 -6.76
CA GLY A 37 -14.82 -10.28 -8.13
C GLY A 37 -13.83 -9.79 -9.18
N TYR A 38 -12.52 -10.03 -8.98
CA TYR A 38 -11.48 -9.54 -9.90
C TYR A 38 -11.86 -9.79 -11.37
N ASP A 39 -11.79 -8.71 -12.15
CA ASP A 39 -12.12 -8.65 -13.56
C ASP A 39 -10.95 -7.96 -14.29
N GLU A 40 -10.63 -8.41 -15.51
CA GLU A 40 -9.51 -7.88 -16.29
C GLU A 40 -9.63 -6.38 -16.58
N SER A 41 -10.84 -5.81 -16.54
CA SER A 41 -11.04 -4.36 -16.66
C SER A 41 -10.44 -3.56 -15.50
N LEU A 42 -10.01 -4.20 -14.40
CA LEU A 42 -9.26 -3.56 -13.32
C LEU A 42 -7.80 -3.26 -13.72
N ASP A 43 -7.28 -3.91 -14.76
CA ASP A 43 -5.87 -3.80 -15.14
C ASP A 43 -5.48 -2.42 -15.69
N GLN A 44 -6.45 -1.64 -16.18
CA GLN A 44 -6.27 -0.26 -16.65
C GLN A 44 -6.12 0.77 -15.52
N ILE A 45 -6.46 0.41 -14.28
CA ILE A 45 -6.42 1.35 -13.15
C ILE A 45 -4.97 1.74 -12.84
N GLU A 46 -4.70 3.04 -12.80
CA GLU A 46 -3.40 3.59 -12.45
C GLU A 46 -3.34 4.08 -11.00
N VAL A 47 -4.44 4.67 -10.50
CA VAL A 47 -4.51 5.27 -9.16
C VAL A 47 -5.88 5.05 -8.52
N ILE A 48 -5.87 4.68 -7.24
CA ILE A 48 -7.08 4.57 -6.42
C ILE A 48 -7.00 5.59 -5.28
N TYR A 49 -8.06 6.38 -5.13
CA TYR A 49 -8.30 7.29 -4.00
C TYR A 49 -9.36 6.65 -3.09
N GLY A 50 -8.92 5.81 -2.15
CA GLY A 50 -9.81 5.04 -1.30
C GLY A 50 -9.17 3.76 -0.77
N THR A 51 -10.00 2.80 -0.40
CA THR A 51 -9.58 1.52 0.17
C THR A 51 -9.50 0.44 -0.90
N LEU A 52 -8.36 -0.25 -0.99
CA LEU A 52 -8.26 -1.50 -1.74
C LEU A 52 -8.59 -2.68 -0.83
N ILE A 53 -9.55 -3.52 -1.23
CA ILE A 53 -10.15 -4.56 -0.39
C ILE A 53 -9.96 -5.93 -1.05
N LEU A 54 -9.44 -6.88 -0.27
CA LEU A 54 -9.44 -8.31 -0.59
C LEU A 54 -9.95 -9.07 0.64
N ASP A 55 -11.24 -9.39 0.67
CA ASP A 55 -11.88 -10.07 1.80
C ASP A 55 -12.55 -11.37 1.37
N GLY A 56 -12.39 -12.42 2.20
CA GLY A 56 -13.15 -13.67 2.05
C GLY A 56 -12.92 -14.43 0.74
N THR A 57 -11.74 -14.31 0.13
CA THR A 57 -11.43 -14.99 -1.14
C THR A 57 -10.70 -16.32 -0.96
N ASN A 58 -10.78 -17.17 -1.99
CA ASN A 58 -10.02 -18.42 -2.09
C ASN A 58 -8.75 -18.28 -2.94
N MET A 59 -8.31 -17.05 -3.22
CA MET A 59 -7.13 -16.78 -4.02
C MET A 59 -5.86 -17.15 -3.26
N THR A 60 -4.89 -17.72 -3.96
CA THR A 60 -3.57 -18.06 -3.40
C THR A 60 -2.62 -16.87 -3.42
N SER A 61 -2.77 -15.98 -4.39
CA SER A 61 -1.97 -14.76 -4.52
C SER A 61 -2.87 -13.53 -4.64
N PHE A 62 -2.35 -12.39 -4.18
CA PHE A 62 -3.01 -11.11 -4.34
C PHE A 62 -3.12 -10.75 -5.84
N PRO A 63 -4.29 -10.35 -6.35
CA PRO A 63 -4.48 -10.02 -7.76
C PRO A 63 -3.50 -8.97 -8.26
N LYS A 64 -2.91 -9.22 -9.43
CA LYS A 64 -1.96 -8.28 -10.03
C LYS A 64 -2.73 -7.21 -10.77
N LEU A 65 -2.55 -5.95 -10.37
CA LEU A 65 -3.05 -4.78 -11.08
C LEU A 65 -1.87 -4.13 -11.81
N PRO A 66 -1.61 -4.49 -13.08
CA PRO A 66 -0.34 -4.20 -13.76
C PRO A 66 -0.05 -2.70 -13.92
N ASN A 67 -1.09 -1.87 -14.08
CA ASN A 67 -0.92 -0.42 -14.21
C ASN A 67 -1.04 0.32 -12.87
N LEU A 68 -1.42 -0.36 -11.78
CA LEU A 68 -1.64 0.29 -10.50
C LEU A 68 -0.30 0.77 -9.93
N ARG A 69 -0.17 2.10 -9.87
CA ARG A 69 1.05 2.78 -9.43
C ARG A 69 0.91 3.42 -8.07
N ARG A 70 -0.32 3.79 -7.68
CA ARG A 70 -0.54 4.54 -6.44
C ARG A 70 -1.88 4.22 -5.77
N LEU A 71 -1.82 4.06 -4.46
CA LEU A 71 -2.98 4.07 -3.58
C LEU A 71 -2.91 5.32 -2.71
N VAL A 72 -4.02 6.05 -2.59
CA VAL A 72 -4.13 7.26 -1.79
C VAL A 72 -5.22 7.07 -0.74
N GLN A 73 -4.85 7.25 0.52
CA GLN A 73 -5.74 7.03 1.65
C GLN A 73 -6.78 8.14 1.77
N ASN A 74 -8.05 7.73 1.91
CA ASN A 74 -9.10 8.66 2.32
C ASN A 74 -9.03 8.89 3.84
N PRO A 75 -9.19 10.13 4.32
CA PRO A 75 -9.16 10.44 5.75
C PRO A 75 -10.11 9.56 6.56
N GLY A 76 -9.61 8.98 7.65
CA GLY A 76 -10.39 8.12 8.56
C GLY A 76 -10.72 6.72 8.03
N LYS A 77 -10.25 6.34 6.83
CA LYS A 77 -10.41 5.00 6.26
C LYS A 77 -9.07 4.27 6.11
N PRO A 78 -9.04 2.92 6.15
CA PRO A 78 -7.86 2.17 5.78
C PRO A 78 -7.53 2.35 4.29
N LEU A 79 -6.26 2.28 3.94
CA LEU A 79 -5.78 2.24 2.55
C LEU A 79 -5.89 0.83 1.96
N LEU A 80 -5.58 -0.18 2.77
CA LEU A 80 -5.56 -1.58 2.36
C LEU A 80 -6.25 -2.45 3.42
N VAL A 81 -7.17 -3.29 2.98
CA VAL A 81 -7.85 -4.30 3.80
C VAL A 81 -7.66 -5.67 3.15
N VAL A 82 -6.99 -6.58 3.85
CA VAL A 82 -6.81 -7.97 3.42
C VAL A 82 -7.26 -8.87 4.54
N GLU A 83 -8.49 -9.37 4.46
CA GLU A 83 -9.11 -10.10 5.57
C GLU A 83 -9.66 -11.46 5.12
N ASN A 84 -9.65 -12.45 6.02
CA ASN A 84 -10.36 -13.72 5.88
C ASN A 84 -10.02 -14.58 4.63
N ASN A 85 -8.85 -14.39 4.00
CA ASN A 85 -8.45 -15.17 2.82
C ASN A 85 -7.70 -16.45 3.23
N GLN A 86 -8.38 -17.59 3.17
CA GLN A 86 -7.88 -18.86 3.72
C GLN A 86 -6.66 -19.44 2.97
N GLN A 87 -6.56 -19.14 1.68
CA GLN A 87 -5.54 -19.70 0.79
C GLN A 87 -4.42 -18.72 0.46
N LEU A 88 -4.55 -17.46 0.86
CA LEU A 88 -3.65 -16.39 0.46
C LEU A 88 -2.27 -16.58 1.10
N THR A 89 -1.25 -16.72 0.26
CA THR A 89 0.16 -16.88 0.65
C THR A 89 1.04 -15.73 0.17
N ASP A 90 0.64 -15.03 -0.89
CA ASP A 90 1.47 -14.06 -1.57
C ASP A 90 0.81 -12.68 -1.73
N MET A 91 1.57 -11.62 -1.44
CA MET A 91 1.18 -10.22 -1.59
C MET A 91 2.17 -9.41 -2.45
N LYS A 92 3.07 -10.08 -3.19
CA LYS A 92 4.08 -9.46 -4.07
C LYS A 92 3.53 -8.43 -5.05
N ALA A 93 2.27 -8.58 -5.48
CA ALA A 93 1.61 -7.64 -6.38
C ALA A 93 1.63 -6.18 -5.88
N LEU A 94 1.69 -5.97 -4.57
CA LEU A 94 1.67 -4.63 -3.96
C LEU A 94 3.06 -3.98 -3.83
N TYR A 95 4.16 -4.70 -4.09
CA TYR A 95 5.51 -4.24 -3.77
C TYR A 95 5.94 -3.01 -4.60
N ASN A 96 5.39 -2.87 -5.80
CA ASN A 96 5.69 -1.78 -6.72
C ASN A 96 4.68 -0.62 -6.62
N THR A 97 3.72 -0.68 -5.71
CA THR A 97 2.67 0.32 -5.57
C THR A 97 3.07 1.38 -4.56
N THR A 98 2.99 2.66 -4.94
CA THR A 98 3.25 3.78 -4.03
C THR A 98 2.06 3.98 -3.10
N LEU A 99 2.29 3.99 -1.79
CA LEU A 99 1.27 4.24 -0.78
C LEU A 99 1.34 5.69 -0.29
N ASP A 100 0.29 6.47 -0.52
CA ASP A 100 0.12 7.82 0.02
C ASP A 100 -0.80 7.74 1.25
N ILE A 101 -0.15 7.69 2.42
CA ILE A 101 -0.78 7.41 3.71
C ILE A 101 -0.92 8.73 4.47
N ASP A 102 -2.14 9.01 4.92
CA ASP A 102 -2.47 10.14 5.80
C ASP A 102 -2.44 9.71 7.28
N ASP A 103 -3.12 8.61 7.62
CA ASP A 103 -3.13 8.01 8.95
C ASP A 103 -2.47 6.63 8.96
N ILE A 104 -1.20 6.61 9.38
CA ILE A 104 -0.39 5.38 9.47
C ILE A 104 -1.00 4.36 10.44
N LYS A 105 -1.70 4.78 11.50
CA LYS A 105 -2.20 3.84 12.52
C LYS A 105 -3.28 2.91 11.98
N ASN A 106 -4.09 3.42 11.06
CA ASN A 106 -5.23 2.70 10.50
C ASN A 106 -5.07 2.39 9.00
N ALA A 107 -3.89 2.64 8.42
CA ALA A 107 -3.66 2.53 6.98
C ALA A 107 -3.83 1.11 6.43
N VAL A 108 -3.44 0.09 7.20
CA VAL A 108 -3.40 -1.30 6.71
C VAL A 108 -4.04 -2.24 7.73
N ARG A 109 -5.02 -3.01 7.28
CA ARG A 109 -5.67 -4.08 8.06
C ARG A 109 -5.40 -5.43 7.41
N ILE A 110 -4.76 -6.33 8.15
CA ILE A 110 -4.46 -7.69 7.70
C ILE A 110 -4.79 -8.66 8.84
N SER A 111 -5.85 -9.45 8.68
CA SER A 111 -6.30 -10.43 9.69
C SER A 111 -7.01 -11.62 9.05
N GLY A 112 -7.09 -12.77 9.74
CA GLY A 112 -7.84 -13.92 9.21
C GLY A 112 -7.24 -14.59 7.96
N ASN A 113 -5.97 -14.34 7.64
CA ASN A 113 -5.25 -14.98 6.52
C ASN A 113 -4.24 -16.01 7.07
N PRO A 114 -4.62 -17.27 7.32
CA PRO A 114 -3.78 -18.23 8.05
C PRO A 114 -2.52 -18.67 7.29
N LYS A 115 -2.57 -18.68 5.96
CA LYS A 115 -1.42 -19.07 5.10
C LYS A 115 -0.50 -17.92 4.73
N LEU A 116 -0.88 -16.69 5.08
CA LEU A 116 -0.09 -15.51 4.76
C LEU A 116 1.08 -15.39 5.75
N CYS A 117 2.31 -15.41 5.21
CA CYS A 117 3.52 -15.35 6.03
C CYS A 117 3.62 -14.03 6.80
N LYS A 118 3.82 -14.11 8.12
CA LYS A 118 4.18 -12.95 8.95
C LYS A 118 5.68 -12.88 9.07
N THR A 119 6.34 -11.94 8.38
CA THR A 119 7.77 -11.73 8.59
C THR A 119 8.00 -11.28 10.03
N LYS A 120 8.80 -12.02 10.79
CA LYS A 120 9.26 -11.57 12.10
C LYS A 120 10.19 -10.38 11.87
N ARG A 121 9.76 -9.16 12.22
CA ARG A 121 10.69 -8.02 12.31
C ARG A 121 11.82 -8.43 13.25
N ARG A 122 13.06 -8.54 12.76
CA ARG A 122 14.23 -8.42 13.63
C ARG A 122 14.15 -7.02 14.22
N GLN A 123 13.72 -6.91 15.48
CA GLN A 123 14.05 -5.74 16.29
C GLN A 123 15.56 -5.69 16.31
N THR A 124 16.15 -4.81 15.52
CA THR A 124 17.52 -4.37 15.76
C THR A 124 17.47 -3.73 17.15
N ARG A 125 17.85 -4.50 18.18
CA ARG A 125 18.27 -3.91 19.46
C ARG A 125 19.35 -2.91 19.07
N LEU A 126 19.05 -1.62 19.20
CA LEU A 126 20.09 -0.63 19.36
C LEU A 126 20.80 -1.03 20.66
N LEU A 127 21.83 -1.86 20.53
CA LEU A 127 22.76 -2.14 21.59
C LEU A 127 23.40 -0.80 21.92
N SER A 128 22.99 -0.28 23.07
CA SER A 128 23.76 0.67 23.85
C SER A 128 25.19 0.18 23.99
N SER A 129 26.16 0.91 23.44
CA SER A 129 27.46 1.15 24.08
C SER A 129 28.31 2.12 23.26
N ASN A 130 28.48 3.31 23.82
CA ASN A 130 29.69 4.14 23.89
C ASN A 130 30.44 4.48 22.59
N ILE A 131 30.47 5.78 22.26
CA ILE A 131 31.74 6.53 22.10
C ILE A 131 31.49 7.99 22.51
N SER A 132 32.47 8.51 23.22
CA SER A 132 32.64 9.77 23.94
C SER A 132 32.45 11.06 23.13
N THR A 133 31.96 12.07 23.85
CA THR A 133 32.36 13.49 23.88
C THR A 133 33.08 14.05 22.65
N ILE A 134 32.49 15.08 22.01
CA ILE A 134 33.12 16.39 21.73
C ILE A 134 32.01 17.43 21.53
N SER A 135 32.17 18.56 22.22
CA SER A 135 31.41 19.80 22.16
C SER A 135 31.68 20.56 20.86
N THR A 136 30.65 21.15 20.24
CA THR A 136 30.60 22.57 19.84
C THR A 136 29.30 22.92 19.07
N SER A 137 28.63 23.96 19.56
CA SER A 137 27.87 25.00 18.85
C SER A 137 26.95 24.68 17.64
N ALA A 138 25.64 24.84 17.89
CA ALA A 138 24.60 25.43 17.03
C ALA A 138 24.57 25.16 15.51
N VAL A 139 23.53 24.44 15.03
CA VAL A 139 22.74 24.82 13.84
C VAL A 139 21.30 24.31 13.99
N SER A 140 20.35 25.23 14.06
CA SER A 140 18.92 24.96 13.85
C SER A 140 18.66 24.64 12.37
N PHE A 141 18.03 23.49 12.06
CA PHE A 141 17.44 23.27 10.74
C PHE A 141 16.10 22.52 10.85
N SER A 142 15.03 23.29 10.67
CA SER A 142 13.69 22.78 10.39
C SER A 142 13.62 22.29 8.94
N ARG A 143 13.17 21.04 8.74
CA ARG A 143 12.43 20.61 7.53
C ARG A 143 11.86 19.20 7.77
N LYS A 144 10.52 19.13 7.77
CA LYS A 144 9.71 17.90 7.81
C LYS A 144 10.21 16.91 6.75
N ALA A 145 10.88 15.85 7.19
CA ALA A 145 11.12 14.68 6.36
C ALA A 145 9.81 13.88 6.29
N LYS A 146 9.16 13.86 5.12
CA LYS A 146 8.13 12.87 4.82
C LYS A 146 8.80 11.49 4.87
N PRO A 147 8.38 10.56 5.74
CA PRO A 147 8.95 9.23 5.72
C PRO A 147 8.53 8.56 4.41
N LYS A 148 9.49 8.41 3.48
CA LYS A 148 9.36 7.40 2.42
C LYS A 148 9.40 6.07 3.14
N LEU A 149 8.24 5.47 3.37
CA LEU A 149 8.15 4.10 3.86
C LEU A 149 8.63 3.20 2.71
N LYS A 150 9.95 3.06 2.59
CA LYS A 150 10.58 2.04 1.76
C LYS A 150 10.42 0.73 2.54
N THR A 151 9.19 0.22 2.64
CA THR A 151 8.95 -1.12 3.14
C THR A 151 9.50 -2.06 2.07
N HIS A 152 10.76 -2.45 2.27
CA HIS A 152 11.33 -3.66 1.73
C HIS A 152 10.35 -4.80 2.05
N PHE A 153 9.53 -5.14 1.08
CA PHE A 153 8.86 -6.41 1.07
C PHE A 153 9.79 -7.40 0.36
N ASP A 154 10.80 -7.89 1.07
CA ASP A 154 11.70 -8.90 0.51
C ASP A 154 11.74 -10.15 1.38
N PHE A 155 11.86 -11.28 0.66
CA PHE A 155 12.14 -12.66 1.06
C PHE A 155 11.00 -13.53 1.59
N CYS A 156 10.30 -14.17 0.65
CA CYS A 156 10.13 -15.63 0.68
C CYS A 156 11.06 -16.23 -0.39
N ALA A 157 12.22 -16.70 0.04
CA ALA A 157 12.95 -17.78 -0.59
C ALA A 157 13.30 -18.77 0.52
N ASP A 158 13.26 -20.06 0.20
CA ASP A 158 13.60 -21.20 1.05
C ASP A 158 12.47 -21.76 1.94
N PHE A 159 11.48 -22.37 1.28
CA PHE A 159 10.91 -23.62 1.80
C PHE A 159 10.63 -24.59 0.65
N GLU A 160 11.68 -24.95 -0.10
CA GLU A 160 11.65 -26.22 -0.82
C GLU A 160 11.94 -27.34 0.18
N SER A 161 10.86 -28.04 0.50
CA SER A 161 10.76 -29.44 0.92
C SER A 161 12.07 -30.23 0.90
N LYS A 162 12.60 -30.56 2.09
CA LYS A 162 13.22 -31.86 2.31
C LYS A 162 12.15 -32.80 2.83
N ASN A 163 11.70 -33.70 1.96
CA ASN A 163 11.29 -35.06 2.27
C ASN A 163 11.59 -35.90 1.04
#